data_AF-A0A0B6WY98-F1
#
_entry.id   AF-A0A0B6WY98-F1
#
_cell.length_a   1.000
_cell.length_b   1.000
_cell.length_c   1.000
_cell.angle_alpha   90.00
_cell.angle_beta   90.00
_cell.angle_gamma   90.00
#
_symmetry.space_group_name_H-M   'P 1'
#
loop_
_entity.id
_entity.type
_entity.pdbx_description
1 polymer ?
#
loop_
_entity_poly.entity_id
_entity_poly.type
_entity_poly.pdbx_seq_one_letter_code
_entity_poly.pdbx_strand_id
1 'polypeptide(L)'
;MTSEERAESNAELVRAFLLPTIFLTVALLGGVRVTQAGELLFLPPPLITLLLASLLLLLFARGRLIELEQWFSYRLSPLTNLSNALTLLAIFFASAQALNAALPESGLLHWMLSFFFLWTLWNDLFAPFDARRLTRSLGVLLGTAFIFKHILVSSLYAPEGSWPRKLASALFEGVTLGMAHRFAASSGYIAFFALALYVVGLILTARLRPPRIEIVASRGDDHLMRD
;
A
#
# COMPACT_ATOMS: atom_id res chain seq x y z
N MET A 1 -28.73 16.97 17.44
CA MET A 1 -27.79 16.11 16.70
C MET A 1 -28.52 14.88 16.20
N THR A 2 -28.87 14.85 14.93
CA THR A 2 -29.60 13.74 14.29
C THR A 2 -28.69 12.52 14.11
N SER A 3 -29.25 11.35 13.83
CA SER A 3 -28.44 10.14 13.54
C SER A 3 -27.54 10.30 12.32
N GLU A 4 -27.94 11.14 11.36
CA GLU A 4 -27.18 11.44 10.14
C GLU A 4 -25.96 12.32 10.44
N GLU A 5 -26.14 13.41 11.21
CA GLU A 5 -25.02 14.28 11.62
C GLU A 5 -23.94 13.52 12.42
N ARG A 6 -24.36 12.54 13.23
CA ARG A 6 -23.44 11.64 13.95
C ARG A 6 -22.65 10.73 13.00
N ALA A 7 -23.30 10.20 11.96
CA ALA A 7 -22.66 9.33 10.99
C ALA A 7 -21.62 10.09 10.15
N GLU A 8 -21.94 11.32 9.74
CA GLU A 8 -21.04 12.19 9.00
C GLU A 8 -19.82 12.60 9.84
N SER A 9 -20.04 13.05 11.07
CA SER A 9 -18.95 13.39 11.99
C SER A 9 -18.03 12.19 12.28
N ASN A 10 -18.60 10.99 12.46
CA ASN A 10 -17.81 9.77 12.63
C ASN A 10 -17.00 9.42 11.38
N ALA A 11 -17.55 9.60 10.18
CA ALA A 11 -16.85 9.35 8.93
C ALA A 11 -15.66 10.31 8.73
N GLU A 12 -15.84 11.58 9.09
CA GLU A 12 -14.77 12.57 9.08
C GLU A 12 -13.66 12.24 10.08
N LEU A 13 -14.02 11.86 11.32
CA LEU A 13 -13.06 11.43 12.33
C LEU A 13 -12.27 10.20 11.89
N VAL A 14 -12.94 9.20 11.32
CA VAL A 14 -12.30 8.00 10.78
C VAL A 14 -11.33 8.38 9.65
N ARG A 15 -11.72 9.27 8.76
CA ARG A 15 -10.87 9.70 7.65
C ARG A 15 -9.66 10.51 8.13
N ALA A 16 -9.86 11.44 9.05
CA ALA A 16 -8.82 12.35 9.52
C ALA A 16 -7.81 11.69 10.49
N PHE A 17 -8.26 10.73 11.29
CA PHE A 17 -7.42 10.09 12.31
C PHE A 17 -7.18 8.61 12.04
N LEU A 18 -8.23 7.80 11.90
CA LEU A 18 -8.05 6.34 11.81
C LEU A 18 -7.26 5.94 10.56
N LEU A 19 -7.57 6.56 9.43
CA LEU A 19 -6.96 6.27 8.13
C LEU A 19 -5.43 6.52 8.12
N PRO A 20 -4.93 7.73 8.46
CA PRO A 20 -3.47 7.94 8.55
C PRO A 20 -2.83 7.10 9.65
N THR A 21 -3.49 6.86 10.79
CA THR A 21 -2.96 5.98 11.83
C THR A 21 -2.76 4.55 11.31
N ILE A 22 -3.73 3.98 10.60
CA ILE A 22 -3.62 2.65 9.99
C ILE A 22 -2.40 2.59 9.05
N PHE A 23 -2.27 3.56 8.14
CA PHE A 23 -1.17 3.56 7.19
C PHE A 23 0.19 3.80 7.85
N LEU A 24 0.26 4.65 8.88
CA LEU A 24 1.48 4.81 9.69
C LEU A 24 1.84 3.51 10.42
N THR A 25 0.86 2.80 10.99
CA THR A 25 1.09 1.49 11.59
C THR A 25 1.62 0.49 10.57
N VAL A 26 1.09 0.48 9.34
CA VAL A 26 1.62 -0.35 8.25
C VAL A 26 3.04 0.06 7.87
N ALA A 27 3.33 1.35 7.74
CA ALA A 27 4.66 1.84 7.40
C ALA A 27 5.71 1.46 8.45
N LEU A 28 5.34 1.53 9.74
CA LEU A 28 6.21 1.14 10.83
C LEU A 28 6.36 -0.39 10.90
N LEU A 29 5.26 -1.14 10.98
CA LEU A 29 5.29 -2.60 11.11
C LEU A 29 5.87 -3.31 9.87
N GLY A 30 5.57 -2.81 8.67
CA GLY A 30 6.06 -3.39 7.42
C GLY A 30 7.58 -3.36 7.28
N GLY A 31 8.25 -2.42 7.97
CA GLY A 31 9.70 -2.34 8.04
C GLY A 31 10.32 -3.15 9.18
N VAL A 32 9.53 -3.63 10.15
CA VAL A 32 10.06 -4.39 11.29
C VAL A 32 10.46 -5.80 10.84
N ARG A 33 11.66 -6.20 11.25
CA ARG A 33 12.20 -7.54 11.14
C ARG A 33 12.72 -7.98 12.49
N VAL A 34 12.64 -9.27 12.77
CA VAL A 34 13.11 -9.88 14.00
C VAL A 34 14.30 -10.77 13.67
N THR A 35 15.45 -10.55 14.30
CA THR A 35 16.62 -11.41 14.15
C THR A 35 16.38 -12.76 14.82
N GLN A 36 17.22 -13.77 14.54
CA GLN A 36 17.18 -15.05 15.26
C GLN A 36 17.40 -14.90 16.77
N ALA A 37 18.10 -13.85 17.19
CA ALA A 37 18.32 -13.52 18.61
C ALA A 37 17.11 -12.80 19.26
N GLY A 38 16.06 -12.52 18.49
CA GLY A 38 14.86 -11.82 18.98
C GLY A 38 14.94 -10.29 18.95
N GLU A 39 16.00 -9.72 18.37
CA GLU A 39 16.16 -8.27 18.27
C GLU A 39 15.26 -7.68 17.16
N LEU A 40 14.65 -6.54 17.45
CA LEU A 40 13.85 -5.80 16.48
C LEU A 40 14.74 -4.88 15.65
N LEU A 41 14.77 -5.11 14.35
CA LEU A 41 15.45 -4.27 13.37
C LEU A 41 14.40 -3.59 12.49
N PHE A 42 14.54 -2.29 12.31
CA PHE A 42 13.73 -1.55 11.34
C PHE A 42 14.51 -1.43 10.03
N LEU A 43 13.99 -2.04 8.97
CA LEU A 43 14.54 -1.92 7.62
C LEU A 43 13.81 -0.79 6.87
N PRO A 44 14.54 0.28 6.47
CA PRO A 44 13.95 1.30 5.62
C PRO A 44 13.62 0.73 4.23
N PRO A 45 12.61 1.27 3.55
CA PRO A 45 12.23 0.79 2.22
C PRO A 45 13.34 1.11 1.21
N PRO A 46 13.80 0.14 0.40
CA PRO A 46 14.81 0.38 -0.63
C PRO A 46 14.28 1.28 -1.74
N LEU A 47 15.19 1.95 -2.47
CA LEU A 47 14.83 2.90 -3.54
C LEU A 47 13.83 2.34 -4.56
N ILE A 48 13.99 1.07 -4.96
CA ILE A 48 13.07 0.43 -5.91
C ILE A 48 11.64 0.36 -5.38
N THR A 49 11.44 0.09 -4.09
CA THR A 49 10.10 0.08 -3.48
C THR A 49 9.49 1.47 -3.38
N LEU A 50 10.30 2.52 -3.23
CA LEU A 50 9.83 3.90 -3.29
C LEU A 50 9.37 4.25 -4.70
N LEU A 51 10.09 3.82 -5.75
CA LEU A 51 9.67 3.99 -7.14
C LEU A 51 8.36 3.26 -7.43
N LEU A 52 8.24 2.00 -6.99
CA LEU A 52 7.01 1.23 -7.11
C LEU A 52 5.84 1.86 -6.33
N ALA A 53 6.11 2.42 -5.13
CA ALA A 53 5.12 3.14 -4.34
C ALA A 53 4.65 4.43 -5.04
N SER A 54 5.54 5.15 -5.73
CA SER A 54 5.19 6.30 -6.56
C SER A 54 4.27 5.90 -7.73
N LEU A 55 4.56 4.77 -8.40
CA LEU A 55 3.68 4.24 -9.44
C LEU A 55 2.33 3.80 -8.88
N LEU A 56 2.30 3.21 -7.68
CA LEU A 56 1.06 2.87 -6.98
C LEU A 56 0.23 4.12 -6.65
N LEU A 57 0.85 5.19 -6.15
CA LEU A 57 0.13 6.44 -5.92
C LEU A 57 -0.45 7.00 -7.22
N LEU A 58 0.29 6.93 -8.32
CA LEU A 58 -0.21 7.36 -9.62
C LEU A 58 -1.39 6.51 -10.08
N LEU A 59 -1.35 5.19 -9.86
CA LEU A 59 -2.47 4.29 -10.08
C LEU A 59 -3.65 4.59 -9.17
N PHE A 60 -3.43 4.95 -7.91
CA PHE A 60 -4.50 5.35 -6.99
C PHE A 60 -5.17 6.65 -7.44
N ALA A 61 -4.41 7.62 -7.94
CA ALA A 61 -4.96 8.83 -8.53
C ALA A 61 -5.76 8.51 -9.81
N ARG A 62 -5.17 7.75 -10.75
CA ARG A 62 -5.79 7.38 -12.03
C ARG A 62 -7.04 6.50 -11.84
N GLY A 63 -6.96 5.50 -10.97
CA GLY A 63 -8.07 4.61 -10.61
C GLY A 63 -9.13 5.27 -9.72
N ARG A 64 -9.00 6.57 -9.46
CA ARG A 64 -9.88 7.39 -8.61
C ARG A 64 -9.98 6.90 -7.17
N LEU A 65 -9.04 6.10 -6.68
CA LEU A 65 -8.97 5.77 -5.27
C LEU A 65 -8.68 7.03 -4.44
N ILE A 66 -7.85 7.93 -4.98
CA ILE A 66 -7.52 9.23 -4.42
C ILE A 66 -7.88 10.30 -5.45
N GLU A 67 -8.91 11.11 -5.17
CA GLU A 67 -9.30 12.23 -6.04
C GLU A 67 -8.66 13.52 -5.48
N LEU A 68 -7.51 13.93 -6.04
CA LEU A 68 -6.71 15.05 -5.52
C LEU A 68 -7.52 16.35 -5.39
N GLU A 69 -8.43 16.62 -6.34
CA GLU A 69 -9.31 17.80 -6.33
C GLU A 69 -10.28 17.84 -5.13
N GLN A 70 -10.66 16.67 -4.60
CA GLN A 70 -11.52 16.57 -3.41
C GLN A 70 -10.73 16.56 -2.11
N TRP A 71 -9.45 16.21 -2.17
CA TRP A 71 -8.56 16.12 -1.01
C TRP A 71 -7.87 17.46 -0.73
N PHE A 72 -7.60 18.24 -1.77
CA PHE A 72 -7.01 19.57 -1.65
C PHE A 72 -7.93 20.60 -2.30
N SER A 73 -8.47 21.49 -1.49
CA SER A 73 -9.28 22.60 -1.97
C SER A 73 -9.04 23.83 -1.13
N TYR A 74 -9.16 25.00 -1.75
CA TYR A 74 -9.17 26.28 -1.04
C TYR A 74 -10.39 26.43 -0.13
N ARG A 75 -11.45 25.64 -0.37
CA ARG A 75 -12.66 25.59 0.48
C ARG A 75 -12.43 24.84 1.80
N LEU A 76 -11.37 24.04 1.89
CA LEU A 76 -11.05 23.28 3.09
C LEU A 76 -10.17 24.12 4.03
N SER A 77 -10.35 23.91 5.34
CA SER A 77 -9.45 24.49 6.34
C SER A 77 -8.00 24.07 6.07
N PRO A 78 -7.01 24.96 6.33
CA PRO A 78 -5.59 24.61 6.23
C PRO A 78 -5.22 23.34 7.01
N LEU A 79 -5.85 23.11 8.17
CA LEU A 79 -5.63 21.92 8.98
C LEU A 79 -6.14 20.65 8.29
N THR A 80 -7.27 20.72 7.59
CA THR A 80 -7.82 19.61 6.82
C THR A 80 -6.93 19.26 5.63
N ASN A 81 -6.45 20.27 4.90
CA ASN A 81 -5.50 20.09 3.81
C ASN A 81 -4.18 19.46 4.31
N LEU A 82 -3.67 19.90 5.46
CA LEU A 82 -2.48 19.31 6.07
C LEU A 82 -2.72 17.85 6.47
N SER A 83 -3.86 17.53 7.09
CA SER A 83 -4.24 16.16 7.45
C SER A 83 -4.34 15.25 6.22
N ASN A 84 -4.90 15.74 5.13
CA ASN A 84 -4.98 15.02 3.86
C ASN A 84 -3.58 14.80 3.27
N ALA A 85 -2.70 15.79 3.31
CA ALA A 85 -1.31 15.64 2.89
C ALA A 85 -0.56 14.60 3.72
N LEU A 86 -0.71 14.63 5.05
CA LEU A 86 -0.12 13.63 5.95
C LEU A 86 -0.67 12.23 5.68
N THR A 87 -1.95 12.11 5.34
CA THR A 87 -2.57 10.82 4.97
C THR A 87 -1.99 10.29 3.66
N LEU A 88 -1.80 11.15 2.65
CA LEU A 88 -1.15 10.74 1.40
C LEU A 88 0.31 10.30 1.61
N LEU A 89 1.04 11.02 2.47
CA LEU A 89 2.39 10.64 2.86
C LEU A 89 2.41 9.30 3.60
N ALA A 90 1.45 9.06 4.50
CA ALA A 90 1.29 7.78 5.18
C ALA A 90 1.00 6.64 4.20
N ILE A 91 0.08 6.85 3.24
CA ILE A 91 -0.22 5.87 2.17
C ILE A 91 1.04 5.58 1.35
N PHE A 92 1.83 6.59 1.00
CA PHE A 92 3.08 6.41 0.26
C PHE A 92 4.06 5.49 0.99
N PHE A 93 4.40 5.82 2.24
CA PHE A 93 5.33 5.01 3.03
C PHE A 93 4.78 3.62 3.35
N ALA A 94 3.48 3.52 3.61
CA ALA A 94 2.80 2.24 3.79
C ALA A 94 2.88 1.36 2.54
N SER A 95 2.71 1.96 1.34
CA SER A 95 2.83 1.25 0.06
C SER A 95 4.25 0.75 -0.16
N ALA A 96 5.25 1.59 0.10
CA ALA A 96 6.66 1.22 -0.01
C ALA A 96 7.00 0.07 0.95
N GLN A 97 6.53 0.13 2.20
CA GLN A 97 6.78 -0.92 3.19
C GLN A 97 5.97 -2.19 2.96
N ALA A 98 4.75 -2.10 2.41
CA ALA A 98 3.97 -3.27 1.98
C ALA A 98 4.68 -4.02 0.84
N LEU A 99 5.22 -3.28 -0.14
CA LEU A 99 6.02 -3.87 -1.21
C LEU A 99 7.34 -4.45 -0.67
N ASN A 100 8.02 -3.74 0.23
CA ASN A 100 9.24 -4.23 0.88
C ASN A 100 8.99 -5.52 1.67
N ALA A 101 7.85 -5.65 2.36
CA ALA A 101 7.46 -6.85 3.06
C ALA A 101 7.18 -8.04 2.11
N ALA A 102 6.55 -7.75 0.97
CA ALA A 102 6.23 -8.76 -0.04
C ALA A 102 7.46 -9.23 -0.84
N LEU A 103 8.41 -8.33 -1.09
CA LEU A 103 9.63 -8.65 -1.84
C LEU A 103 10.66 -9.38 -0.95
N PRO A 104 11.50 -10.25 -1.53
CA PRO A 104 12.69 -10.75 -0.85
C PRO A 104 13.65 -9.60 -0.52
N GLU A 105 14.44 -9.75 0.53
CA GLU A 105 15.30 -8.68 1.05
C GLU A 105 16.49 -8.39 0.13
N SER A 106 16.97 -9.41 -0.60
CA SER A 106 18.12 -9.30 -1.50
C SER A 106 18.17 -10.45 -2.52
N GLY A 107 19.08 -10.35 -3.50
CA GLY A 107 19.37 -11.39 -4.48
C GLY A 107 18.59 -11.27 -5.80
N LEU A 108 18.79 -12.25 -6.69
CA LEU A 108 18.16 -12.26 -8.01
C LEU A 108 16.64 -12.26 -7.95
N LEU A 109 16.06 -12.95 -6.95
CA LEU A 109 14.61 -12.99 -6.78
C LEU A 109 14.03 -11.62 -6.42
N HIS A 110 14.76 -10.80 -5.63
CA HIS A 110 14.38 -9.42 -5.35
C HIS A 110 14.27 -8.62 -6.66
N TRP A 111 15.28 -8.72 -7.52
CA TRP A 111 15.29 -8.03 -8.81
C TRP A 111 14.20 -8.52 -9.76
N MET A 112 14.03 -9.84 -9.88
CA MET A 112 13.04 -10.43 -10.78
C MET A 112 11.61 -10.07 -10.36
N LEU A 113 11.29 -10.18 -9.06
CA LEU A 113 9.97 -9.77 -8.56
C LEU A 113 9.80 -8.25 -8.63
N SER A 114 10.82 -7.46 -8.32
CA SER A 114 10.74 -5.99 -8.46
C SER A 114 10.47 -5.58 -9.90
N PHE A 115 11.15 -6.21 -10.86
CA PHE A 115 10.91 -5.99 -12.29
C PHE A 115 9.50 -6.43 -12.69
N PHE A 116 9.03 -7.58 -12.21
CA PHE A 116 7.67 -8.04 -12.45
C PHE A 116 6.63 -7.05 -11.92
N PHE A 117 6.78 -6.58 -10.67
CA PHE A 117 5.91 -5.54 -10.11
C PHE A 117 5.98 -4.25 -10.91
N LEU A 118 7.19 -3.80 -11.26
CA LEU A 118 7.39 -2.58 -12.05
C LEU A 118 6.64 -2.68 -13.39
N TRP A 119 6.84 -3.78 -14.09
CA TRP A 119 6.21 -4.07 -15.38
C TRP A 119 4.69 -4.16 -15.27
N THR A 120 4.17 -4.84 -14.25
CA THR A 120 2.72 -4.95 -14.01
C THR A 120 2.10 -3.60 -13.71
N LEU A 121 2.66 -2.85 -12.74
CA LEU A 121 2.14 -1.52 -12.36
C LEU A 121 2.23 -0.53 -13.53
N TRP A 122 3.32 -0.59 -14.30
CA TRP A 122 3.48 0.23 -15.49
C TRP A 122 2.42 -0.08 -16.55
N ASN A 123 2.13 -1.35 -16.82
CA ASN A 123 1.06 -1.72 -17.76
C ASN A 123 -0.32 -1.30 -17.24
N ASP A 124 -0.55 -1.46 -15.94
CA ASP A 124 -1.81 -1.06 -15.32
C ASP A 124 -2.06 0.46 -15.43
N LEU A 125 -1.00 1.26 -15.56
CA LEU A 125 -1.11 2.70 -15.81
C LEU A 125 -1.77 3.02 -17.15
N PHE A 126 -1.91 2.10 -18.09
CA PHE A 126 -2.56 2.36 -19.38
C PHE A 126 -3.92 1.67 -19.53
N ALA A 127 -4.27 0.77 -18.62
CA ALA A 127 -5.54 0.07 -18.64
C ALA A 127 -6.70 0.91 -18.03
N PRO A 128 -7.96 0.62 -18.39
CA PRO A 128 -9.13 1.16 -17.71
C PRO A 128 -9.29 0.47 -16.36
N PHE A 129 -9.17 1.24 -15.27
CA PHE A 129 -9.18 0.70 -13.90
C PHE A 129 -10.14 1.45 -12.98
N ASP A 130 -10.87 0.66 -12.19
CA ASP A 130 -11.70 1.13 -11.08
C ASP A 130 -11.00 0.91 -9.74
N ALA A 131 -11.20 1.82 -8.78
CA ALA A 131 -10.61 1.74 -7.43
C ALA A 131 -10.82 0.37 -6.72
N ARG A 132 -12.02 -0.21 -6.82
CA ARG A 132 -12.32 -1.53 -6.22
C ARG A 132 -11.58 -2.67 -6.91
N ARG A 133 -11.43 -2.57 -8.24
CA ARG A 133 -10.71 -3.57 -9.03
C ARG A 133 -9.22 -3.50 -8.73
N LEU A 134 -8.67 -2.29 -8.62
CA LEU A 134 -7.28 -2.01 -8.28
C LEU A 134 -6.92 -2.52 -6.88
N THR A 135 -7.74 -2.23 -5.87
CA THR A 135 -7.49 -2.73 -4.50
C THR A 135 -7.55 -4.25 -4.41
N ARG A 136 -8.49 -4.89 -5.14
CA ARG A 136 -8.58 -6.36 -5.21
C ARG A 136 -7.39 -6.97 -5.94
N SER A 137 -6.97 -6.42 -7.08
CA SER A 137 -5.82 -6.94 -7.83
C SER A 137 -4.52 -6.78 -7.04
N LEU A 138 -4.33 -5.64 -6.37
CA LEU A 138 -3.17 -5.41 -5.51
C LEU A 138 -3.13 -6.35 -4.31
N GLY A 139 -4.28 -6.59 -3.66
CA GLY A 139 -4.36 -7.58 -2.58
C GLY A 139 -3.94 -8.98 -3.04
N VAL A 140 -4.41 -9.41 -4.22
CA VAL A 140 -4.02 -10.69 -4.82
C VAL A 140 -2.53 -10.70 -5.20
N LEU A 141 -2.02 -9.64 -5.82
CA LEU A 141 -0.63 -9.52 -6.26
C LEU A 141 0.34 -9.57 -5.07
N LEU A 142 0.10 -8.75 -4.04
CA LEU A 142 0.89 -8.72 -2.81
C LEU A 142 0.80 -10.06 -2.06
N GLY A 143 -0.41 -10.62 -1.93
CA GLY A 143 -0.62 -11.90 -1.28
C GLY A 143 0.10 -13.05 -2.00
N THR A 144 0.04 -13.07 -3.33
CA THR A 144 0.72 -14.09 -4.15
C THR A 144 2.23 -13.94 -4.03
N ALA A 145 2.78 -12.73 -4.12
CA ALA A 145 4.21 -12.47 -3.94
C ALA A 145 4.70 -12.87 -2.54
N PHE A 146 3.92 -12.57 -1.51
CA PHE A 146 4.22 -12.93 -0.13
C PHE A 146 4.22 -14.44 0.09
N ILE A 147 3.20 -15.15 -0.40
CA ILE A 147 3.13 -16.62 -0.34
C ILE A 147 4.29 -17.22 -1.12
N PHE A 148 4.57 -16.70 -2.32
CA PHE A 148 5.68 -17.16 -3.16
C PHE A 148 7.02 -17.03 -2.43
N LYS A 149 7.29 -15.88 -1.81
CA LYS A 149 8.48 -15.66 -0.94
C LYS A 149 8.59 -16.74 0.13
N HIS A 150 7.50 -17.04 0.86
CA HIS A 150 7.51 -18.03 1.94
C HIS A 150 7.67 -19.48 1.45
N ILE A 151 7.03 -19.84 0.34
CA ILE A 151 7.19 -21.16 -0.28
C ILE A 151 8.64 -21.35 -0.73
N LEU A 152 9.24 -20.35 -1.38
CA LEU A 152 10.62 -20.44 -1.88
C LEU A 152 11.63 -20.57 -0.73
N VAL A 153 11.40 -19.82 0.35
CA VAL A 153 12.17 -19.92 1.59
C VAL A 153 12.02 -21.33 2.19
N SER A 154 10.81 -21.87 2.32
CA SER A 154 10.58 -23.23 2.85
C SER A 154 11.23 -24.33 1.99
N SER A 155 11.23 -24.17 0.66
CA SER A 155 11.86 -25.08 -0.30
C SER A 155 13.38 -25.16 -0.12
N LEU A 156 14.03 -24.02 0.16
CA LEU A 156 15.46 -23.95 0.48
C LEU A 156 15.82 -24.69 1.78
N TYR A 157 14.86 -24.84 2.70
CA TYR A 157 15.02 -25.54 3.98
C TYR A 157 14.61 -27.02 3.94
N ALA A 158 14.22 -27.56 2.78
CA ALA A 158 13.87 -28.98 2.67
C ALA A 158 15.09 -29.90 2.92
N PRO A 159 14.88 -31.10 3.52
CA PRO A 159 15.93 -32.10 3.75
C PRO A 159 16.73 -32.43 2.48
N GLU A 160 18.01 -32.79 2.65
CA GLU A 160 18.96 -32.99 1.54
C GLU A 160 18.43 -33.99 0.51
N GLY A 161 18.24 -33.54 -0.73
CA GLY A 161 17.85 -34.40 -1.86
C GLY A 161 16.64 -33.94 -2.69
N SER A 162 15.89 -32.92 -2.25
CA SER A 162 14.71 -32.46 -3.01
C SER A 162 15.10 -31.69 -4.28
N TRP A 163 14.51 -32.04 -5.44
CA TRP A 163 14.66 -31.33 -6.72
C TRP A 163 14.51 -29.79 -6.62
N PRO A 164 13.58 -29.25 -5.80
CA PRO A 164 13.45 -27.81 -5.59
C PRO A 164 14.69 -27.15 -4.98
N ARG A 165 15.44 -27.87 -4.12
CA ARG A 165 16.70 -27.37 -3.56
C ARG A 165 17.81 -27.31 -4.59
N LYS A 166 17.82 -28.19 -5.60
CA LYS A 166 18.78 -28.12 -6.73
C LYS A 166 18.48 -26.93 -7.64
N LEU A 167 17.19 -26.66 -7.91
CA LEU A 167 16.79 -25.49 -8.69
C LEU A 167 17.09 -24.19 -7.93
N ALA A 168 16.83 -24.19 -6.63
CA ALA A 168 17.13 -23.05 -5.77
C ALA A 168 18.65 -22.88 -5.58
N SER A 169 19.43 -23.95 -5.37
CA SER A 169 20.90 -23.83 -5.28
C SER A 169 21.50 -23.36 -6.60
N ALA A 170 21.03 -23.84 -7.75
CA ALA A 170 21.50 -23.38 -9.06
C ALA A 170 21.16 -21.91 -9.36
N LEU A 171 20.00 -21.43 -8.90
CA LEU A 171 19.63 -20.00 -8.99
C LEU A 171 20.42 -19.12 -8.00
N PHE A 172 20.92 -19.69 -6.90
CA PHE A 172 21.65 -18.97 -5.85
C PHE A 172 23.17 -19.02 -6.01
N GLU A 173 23.76 -20.09 -6.56
CA GLU A 173 25.22 -20.29 -6.73
C GLU A 173 25.86 -19.26 -7.68
N GLY A 174 25.09 -18.62 -8.56
CA GLY A 174 25.62 -17.59 -9.48
C GLY A 174 25.72 -16.17 -8.90
N VAL A 175 25.09 -15.87 -7.75
CA VAL A 175 24.85 -14.48 -7.30
C VAL A 175 24.87 -14.34 -5.75
N THR A 176 25.73 -15.04 -5.03
CA THR A 176 25.93 -14.80 -3.58
C THR A 176 26.89 -13.63 -3.34
N LEU A 177 26.48 -12.41 -3.66
CA LEU A 177 27.00 -11.19 -3.03
C LEU A 177 25.89 -10.59 -2.17
N GLY A 178 25.80 -11.06 -0.92
CA GLY A 178 24.91 -10.50 0.09
C GLY A 178 24.41 -11.58 1.03
N MET A 179 25.04 -11.70 2.20
CA MET A 179 24.60 -12.57 3.29
C MET A 179 23.11 -12.38 3.57
N ALA A 180 22.29 -13.38 3.20
CA ALA A 180 20.88 -13.42 3.55
C ALA A 180 20.79 -13.45 5.08
N HIS A 181 20.47 -12.30 5.67
CA HIS A 181 20.24 -12.19 7.09
C HIS A 181 19.08 -13.11 7.45
N ARG A 182 19.33 -14.04 8.36
CA ARG A 182 18.30 -14.98 8.82
C ARG A 182 17.37 -14.21 9.75
N PHE A 183 16.16 -13.95 9.28
CA PHE A 183 15.09 -13.42 10.11
C PHE A 183 14.32 -14.57 10.78
N ALA A 184 13.86 -14.34 12.00
CA ALA A 184 12.98 -15.27 12.69
C ALA A 184 11.61 -15.34 12.00
N ALA A 185 10.91 -16.47 12.16
CA ALA A 185 9.57 -16.69 11.60
C ALA A 185 8.56 -15.62 12.04
N SER A 186 8.78 -14.99 13.21
CA SER A 186 8.01 -13.85 13.70
C SER A 186 7.96 -12.67 12.72
N SER A 187 9.02 -12.46 11.94
CA SER A 187 9.05 -11.43 10.89
C SER A 187 8.00 -11.69 9.81
N GLY A 188 7.74 -12.95 9.49
CA GLY A 188 6.71 -13.35 8.55
C GLY A 188 5.31 -13.01 9.05
N TYR A 189 5.02 -13.26 10.34
CA TYR A 189 3.73 -12.90 10.95
C TYR A 189 3.50 -11.39 11.00
N ILE A 190 4.54 -10.61 11.34
CA ILE A 190 4.47 -9.14 11.33
C ILE A 190 4.21 -8.63 9.91
N ALA A 191 4.93 -9.15 8.92
CA ALA A 191 4.74 -8.79 7.52
C ALA A 191 3.35 -9.17 7.00
N PHE A 192 2.84 -10.36 7.35
CA PHE A 192 1.48 -10.77 7.03
C PHE A 192 0.43 -9.82 7.62
N PHE A 193 0.57 -9.49 8.90
CA PHE A 193 -0.34 -8.56 9.57
C PHE A 193 -0.28 -7.16 8.95
N ALA A 194 0.92 -6.65 8.65
CA ALA A 194 1.10 -5.36 7.98
C ALA A 194 0.44 -5.34 6.59
N LEU A 195 0.59 -6.41 5.80
CA LEU A 195 -0.05 -6.54 4.49
C LEU A 195 -1.58 -6.61 4.59
N ALA A 196 -2.11 -7.38 5.55
CA ALA A 196 -3.55 -7.45 5.78
C ALA A 196 -4.12 -6.08 6.18
N LEU A 197 -3.44 -5.40 7.11
CA LEU A 197 -3.80 -4.07 7.56
C LEU A 197 -3.71 -3.03 6.43
N TYR A 198 -2.72 -3.13 5.55
CA TYR A 198 -2.59 -2.30 4.36
C TYR A 198 -3.80 -2.44 3.42
N VAL A 199 -4.18 -3.68 3.11
CA VAL A 199 -5.34 -3.96 2.24
C VAL A 199 -6.64 -3.44 2.88
N VAL A 200 -6.82 -3.64 4.19
CA VAL A 200 -7.97 -3.09 4.93
C VAL A 200 -7.98 -1.56 4.85
N GLY A 201 -6.83 -0.91 5.06
CA GLY A 201 -6.67 0.54 4.92
C GLY A 201 -7.10 1.03 3.55
N LEU A 202 -6.65 0.38 2.46
CA LEU A 202 -7.05 0.74 1.10
C LEU A 202 -8.56 0.56 0.85
N ILE A 203 -9.17 -0.50 1.38
CA ILE A 203 -10.61 -0.74 1.29
C ILE A 203 -11.38 0.37 2.01
N LEU A 204 -10.90 0.80 3.19
CA LEU A 204 -11.49 1.91 3.93
C LEU A 204 -11.38 3.22 3.14
N THR A 205 -10.22 3.52 2.55
CA THR A 205 -10.04 4.67 1.65
C THR A 205 -11.05 4.66 0.50
N ALA A 206 -11.27 3.50 -0.12
CA ALA A 206 -12.21 3.36 -1.22
C ALA A 206 -13.67 3.57 -0.80
N ARG A 207 -14.03 3.27 0.47
CA ARG A 207 -15.39 3.40 1.01
C ARG A 207 -15.69 4.81 1.52
N LEU A 208 -14.70 5.48 2.12
CA LEU A 208 -14.85 6.79 2.76
C LEU A 208 -14.61 7.95 1.79
N ARG A 209 -14.97 7.78 0.51
CA ARG A 209 -14.83 8.83 -0.50
C ARG A 209 -15.71 10.01 -0.10
N PRO A 210 -15.19 11.26 -0.05
CA PRO A 210 -16.01 12.41 0.33
C PRO A 210 -17.20 12.56 -0.62
N PRO A 211 -18.35 13.08 -0.13
CA PRO A 211 -19.46 13.41 -1.00
C PRO A 211 -18.98 14.38 -2.07
N ARG A 212 -19.39 14.13 -3.32
CA ARG A 212 -19.07 15.01 -4.43
C ARG A 212 -19.58 16.40 -4.06
N ILE A 213 -18.72 17.41 -4.06
CA ILE A 213 -19.15 18.80 -3.95
C ILE A 213 -19.95 19.08 -5.21
N GLU A 214 -21.27 18.84 -5.15
CA GLU A 214 -22.17 19.29 -6.21
C GLU A 214 -22.12 20.81 -6.19
N ILE A 215 -21.65 21.37 -7.31
CA ILE A 215 -21.79 22.79 -7.56
C ILE A 215 -23.29 23.02 -7.69
N VAL A 216 -23.95 23.37 -6.58
CA VAL A 216 -25.29 23.94 -6.61
C VAL A 216 -25.12 25.25 -7.37
N ALA A 217 -25.36 25.20 -8.68
CA ALA A 217 -25.53 26.39 -9.48
C ALA A 217 -26.65 27.19 -8.79
N SER A 218 -26.29 28.38 -8.29
CA SER A 218 -27.22 29.31 -7.69
C SER A 218 -28.37 29.55 -8.66
N ARG A 219 -29.49 28.87 -8.45
CA ARG A 219 -30.75 29.15 -9.12
C ARG A 219 -31.34 30.38 -8.45
N GLY A 220 -30.86 31.54 -8.86
CA GLY A 220 -31.35 32.81 -8.38
C GLY A 220 -30.81 33.90 -9.28
N ASP A 221 -31.52 34.17 -10.38
CA ASP A 221 -31.51 35.44 -11.13
C ASP A 221 -32.65 35.46 -12.19
N ASP A 222 -33.87 35.03 -11.82
CA ASP A 222 -35.07 35.15 -12.67
C ASP A 222 -36.09 36.20 -12.16
N HIS A 223 -35.69 37.08 -11.23
CA HIS A 223 -36.60 38.07 -10.62
C HIS A 223 -36.31 39.54 -10.96
N LEU A 224 -35.52 39.85 -11.99
CA LEU A 224 -35.30 41.22 -12.47
C LEU A 224 -35.82 41.43 -13.90
N MET A 225 -37.09 41.16 -14.14
CA MET A 225 -37.86 41.73 -15.27
C MET A 225 -39.35 41.78 -14.95
N ARG A 226 -39.73 42.48 -13.88
CA ARG A 226 -41.03 43.13 -13.75
C ARG A 226 -40.81 44.37 -12.89
N ASP A 227 -40.71 45.51 -13.55
CA ASP A 227 -41.59 46.67 -13.35
C ASP A 227 -41.22 47.76 -14.37
#